data_AF-A0A0Q0VPQ9-F1
#
_entry.id   AF-A0A0Q0VPQ9-F1
#
_cell.length_a   1.000
_cell.length_b   1.000
_cell.length_c   1.000
_cell.angle_alpha   90.00
_cell.angle_beta   90.00
_cell.angle_gamma   90.00
#
_symmetry.space_group_name_H-M   'P 1'
#
loop_
_entity.id
_entity.type
_entity.pdbx_description
1 polymer ?
#
loop_
_entity_poly.entity_id
_entity_poly.type
_entity_poly.pdbx_seq_one_letter_code
_entity_poly.pdbx_strand_id
1 'polypeptide(L)'
;MTDLTKDKKTEYREGVDISIPVDDGDKIYAGALVCVNADGYAVKGADIAGLLFAGISREYADNSSGDDGDINVTVRRRGLFKMAFGTAISIANVGDSVYIVDDQTVDLVGDTTHDIFAGIIAEYIDTTHAWVDIEPAVRQSDAAAHIVDGTAAHAASAISIADEGLYTDAGEMEAALQEIYAHLKSAKGIIPIPMPVITDAGVALAAFSDGASATPGYCVTAKGLGIRWNNHAAPGAVGTKVVVPPDMDVTANAALHILAAKTGATADDATAFTVAAYNNDVGALYDADDTFGGDTSAMTGDAAAKTVQEVTLTLALANLTAYPAAVELTIKPKEGTLDADDVIMLAAWIEYKKKLLMA
;
A
#
# COMPACT_ATOMS: atom_id res chain seq x y z
N MET A 1 -13.53 43.06 0.53
CA MET A 1 -13.79 43.51 -0.85
C MET A 1 -14.09 44.99 -0.81
N THR A 2 -13.44 45.76 -1.67
CA THR A 2 -13.67 47.22 -1.77
C THR A 2 -14.41 47.47 -3.07
N ASP A 3 -15.65 47.93 -2.98
CA ASP A 3 -16.49 48.19 -4.15
C ASP A 3 -16.01 49.46 -4.87
N LEU A 4 -16.11 49.46 -6.21
CA LEU A 4 -15.91 50.70 -6.99
C LEU A 4 -17.03 51.68 -6.64
N THR A 5 -16.67 52.83 -6.08
CA THR A 5 -17.62 53.89 -5.73
C THR A 5 -17.80 54.93 -6.84
N LYS A 6 -17.01 54.85 -7.92
CA LYS A 6 -17.07 55.68 -9.14
C LYS A 6 -16.49 54.91 -10.33
N ASP A 7 -16.83 55.36 -11.54
CA ASP A 7 -16.25 54.83 -12.78
C ASP A 7 -14.72 54.97 -12.77
N LYS A 8 -14.03 53.88 -13.12
CA LYS A 8 -12.58 53.84 -13.25
C LYS A 8 -12.21 53.72 -14.73
N LYS A 9 -11.38 54.64 -15.23
CA LYS A 9 -10.70 54.43 -16.51
C LYS A 9 -9.69 53.30 -16.34
N THR A 10 -9.87 52.21 -17.09
CA THR A 10 -8.90 51.12 -17.16
C THR A 10 -8.07 51.30 -18.42
N GLU A 11 -6.76 51.42 -18.26
CA GLU A 11 -5.83 51.57 -19.39
C GLU A 11 -5.66 50.23 -20.11
N TYR A 12 -5.61 50.27 -21.44
CA TYR A 12 -5.49 49.09 -22.30
C TYR A 12 -4.29 49.21 -23.22
N ARG A 13 -3.54 48.11 -23.37
CA ARG A 13 -2.48 47.91 -24.36
C ARG A 13 -2.61 46.48 -24.91
N GLU A 14 -2.29 46.29 -26.19
CA GLU A 14 -2.43 44.99 -26.88
C GLU A 14 -1.51 43.89 -26.31
N GLY A 15 -0.41 44.26 -25.66
CA GLY A 15 0.50 43.34 -24.96
C GLY A 15 1.35 42.44 -25.85
N VAL A 16 1.42 42.71 -27.16
CA VAL A 16 2.19 41.91 -28.15
C VAL A 16 3.70 42.03 -27.93
N ASP A 17 4.16 43.27 -27.74
CA ASP A 17 5.55 43.59 -27.41
C ASP A 17 5.58 44.21 -26.01
N ILE A 18 6.37 43.62 -25.11
CA ILE A 18 6.54 44.09 -23.73
C ILE A 18 8.01 44.43 -23.48
N SER A 19 8.24 45.43 -22.64
CA SER A 19 9.57 45.85 -22.20
C SER A 19 9.83 45.23 -20.84
N ILE A 20 10.91 44.46 -20.69
CA ILE A 20 11.30 43.79 -19.44
C ILE A 20 12.69 44.29 -19.02
N PRO A 21 12.93 44.61 -17.74
CA PRO A 21 14.25 44.96 -17.25
C PRO A 21 15.22 43.77 -17.38
N VAL A 22 16.45 44.01 -17.81
CA VAL A 22 17.48 42.97 -17.99
C VAL A 22 18.27 42.77 -16.69
N ASP A 23 18.65 41.52 -16.39
CA ASP A 23 19.47 41.14 -15.23
C ASP A 23 20.87 41.76 -15.30
N ASP A 24 21.57 41.90 -14.16
CA ASP A 24 22.97 42.30 -14.17
C ASP A 24 23.85 41.30 -14.96
N GLY A 25 24.94 41.78 -15.55
CA GLY A 25 25.90 40.90 -16.22
C GLY A 25 25.43 40.27 -17.55
N ASP A 26 24.17 40.40 -17.92
CA ASP A 26 23.56 39.65 -19.02
C ASP A 26 23.60 40.36 -20.39
N LYS A 27 23.59 39.54 -21.45
CA LYS A 27 23.56 39.99 -22.85
C LYS A 27 22.50 39.24 -23.63
N ILE A 28 21.58 39.98 -24.24
CA ILE A 28 20.48 39.43 -25.03
C ILE A 28 20.61 39.95 -26.46
N TYR A 29 20.83 39.04 -27.41
CA TYR A 29 20.88 39.36 -28.83
C TYR A 29 19.49 39.55 -29.42
N ALA A 30 19.40 40.34 -30.49
CA ALA A 30 18.15 40.46 -31.25
C ALA A 30 17.78 39.10 -31.86
N GLY A 31 16.56 38.64 -31.63
CA GLY A 31 16.06 37.33 -32.05
C GLY A 31 16.34 36.18 -31.08
N ALA A 32 17.04 36.43 -29.96
CA ALA A 32 17.27 35.42 -28.93
C ALA A 32 15.97 35.01 -28.22
N LEU A 33 15.93 33.76 -27.78
CA LEU A 33 14.93 33.29 -26.81
C LEU A 33 15.23 33.95 -25.47
N VAL A 34 14.23 34.57 -24.85
CA VAL A 34 14.39 35.31 -23.58
C VAL A 34 13.57 34.63 -22.51
N CYS A 35 14.21 34.41 -21.36
CA CYS A 35 13.57 33.93 -20.15
C CYS A 35 13.52 35.04 -19.10
N VAL A 36 12.71 34.83 -18.06
CA VAL A 36 12.70 35.66 -16.86
C VAL A 36 13.11 34.80 -15.67
N ASN A 37 14.02 35.32 -14.84
CA ASN A 37 14.49 34.68 -13.61
C ASN A 37 13.49 34.86 -12.46
N ALA A 38 13.78 34.23 -11.31
CA ALA A 38 12.90 34.29 -10.13
C ALA A 38 12.73 35.72 -9.56
N ASP A 39 13.69 36.60 -9.80
CA ASP A 39 13.68 38.00 -9.36
C ASP A 39 12.92 38.92 -10.32
N GLY A 40 12.49 38.39 -11.48
CA GLY A 40 11.66 39.10 -12.44
C GLY A 40 12.43 39.83 -13.55
N TYR A 41 13.73 39.57 -13.70
CA TYR A 41 14.58 40.17 -14.72
C TYR A 41 14.75 39.26 -15.94
N ALA A 42 14.93 39.88 -17.11
CA ALA A 42 15.15 39.20 -18.38
C ALA A 42 16.58 38.68 -18.45
N VAL A 43 16.70 37.38 -18.72
CA VAL A 43 17.95 36.64 -18.91
C VAL A 43 17.93 35.94 -20.27
N LYS A 44 19.10 35.54 -20.76
CA LYS A 44 19.16 34.70 -21.97
C LYS A 44 18.43 33.36 -21.76
N GLY A 45 17.80 32.85 -22.80
CA GLY A 45 17.18 31.52 -22.78
C GLY A 45 18.20 30.45 -22.45
N ALA A 46 17.87 29.57 -21.51
CA ALA A 46 18.68 28.43 -21.13
C ALA A 46 17.81 27.39 -20.44
N ASP A 47 18.17 26.12 -20.56
CA ASP A 47 17.58 25.01 -19.82
C ASP A 47 18.04 25.01 -18.35
N ILE A 48 17.59 26.00 -17.57
CA ILE A 48 17.94 26.18 -16.15
C ILE A 48 16.66 26.22 -15.31
N ALA A 49 16.64 25.47 -14.22
CA ALA A 49 15.53 25.46 -13.26
C ALA A 49 15.11 26.88 -12.82
N GLY A 50 13.80 27.13 -12.80
CA GLY A 50 13.24 28.39 -12.32
C GLY A 50 13.15 29.51 -13.35
N LEU A 51 13.59 29.28 -14.59
CA LEU A 51 13.39 30.21 -15.69
C LEU A 51 12.00 30.04 -16.33
N LEU A 52 11.40 31.17 -16.71
CA LEU A 52 10.13 31.21 -17.43
C LEU A 52 10.30 31.87 -18.79
N PHE A 53 9.83 31.20 -19.86
CA PHE A 53 9.92 31.78 -21.20
C PHE A 53 9.06 33.04 -21.33
N ALA A 54 9.69 34.15 -21.69
CA ALA A 54 9.05 35.45 -21.79
C ALA A 54 8.73 35.86 -23.23
N GLY A 55 9.42 35.27 -24.21
CA GLY A 55 9.22 35.53 -25.64
C GLY A 55 10.54 35.67 -26.39
N ILE A 56 10.51 36.33 -27.54
CA ILE A 56 11.67 36.49 -28.41
C ILE A 56 12.10 37.95 -28.45
N SER A 57 13.38 38.21 -28.23
CA SER A 57 13.94 39.56 -28.24
C SER A 57 13.80 40.22 -29.61
N ARG A 58 13.41 41.49 -29.62
CA ARG A 58 13.30 42.34 -30.81
C ARG A 58 14.51 43.26 -31.01
N GLU A 59 15.37 43.36 -30.01
CA GLU A 59 16.51 44.28 -30.00
C GLU A 59 17.74 43.68 -29.32
N TYR A 60 18.89 44.32 -29.49
CA TYR A 60 20.11 43.96 -28.77
C TYR A 60 20.13 44.74 -27.44
N ALA A 61 20.27 44.02 -26.33
CA ALA A 61 20.38 44.58 -25.00
C ALA A 61 21.63 44.01 -24.30
N ASP A 62 22.50 44.89 -23.80
CA ASP A 62 23.76 44.52 -23.14
C ASP A 62 23.84 45.22 -21.78
N ASN A 63 23.52 44.47 -20.73
CA ASN A 63 23.59 44.94 -19.34
C ASN A 63 24.83 44.41 -18.62
N SER A 64 25.86 43.97 -19.36
CA SER A 64 27.03 43.32 -18.76
C SER A 64 27.89 44.17 -17.84
N SER A 65 27.62 45.47 -17.74
CA SER A 65 28.30 46.40 -16.84
C SER A 65 27.32 47.26 -16.02
N GLY A 66 26.03 46.95 -16.06
CA GLY A 66 24.99 47.64 -15.30
C GLY A 66 24.47 46.79 -14.14
N ASP A 67 23.70 47.43 -13.26
CA ASP A 67 22.94 46.77 -12.20
C ASP A 67 21.61 46.23 -12.76
N ASP A 68 20.89 45.42 -11.98
CA ASP A 68 19.59 44.85 -12.37
C ASP A 68 18.60 45.94 -12.82
N GLY A 69 18.11 45.81 -14.05
CA GLY A 69 17.10 46.69 -14.63
C GLY A 69 17.58 48.07 -15.09
N ASP A 70 18.89 48.31 -15.19
CA ASP A 70 19.46 49.53 -15.77
C ASP A 70 19.02 49.74 -17.23
N ILE A 71 18.84 48.64 -17.97
CA ILE A 71 18.30 48.64 -19.33
C ILE A 71 17.09 47.72 -19.44
N ASN A 72 16.29 47.94 -20.48
CA ASN A 72 15.17 47.06 -20.82
C ASN A 72 15.40 46.38 -22.17
N VAL A 73 14.80 45.20 -22.33
CA VAL A 73 14.68 44.50 -23.60
C VAL A 73 13.21 44.37 -24.00
N THR A 74 12.91 44.67 -25.26
CA THR A 74 11.59 44.47 -25.86
C THR A 74 11.46 43.03 -26.37
N VAL A 75 10.58 42.26 -25.75
CA VAL A 75 10.27 40.88 -26.17
C VAL A 75 8.91 40.80 -26.82
N ARG A 76 8.81 39.98 -27.88
CA ARG A 76 7.57 39.67 -28.56
C ARG A 76 6.99 38.37 -28.04
N ARG A 77 5.72 38.44 -27.66
CA ARG A 77 4.98 37.38 -26.96
C ARG A 77 4.00 36.59 -27.81
N ARG A 78 3.84 36.97 -29.09
CA ARG A 78 2.84 36.38 -30.00
C ARG A 78 3.38 36.30 -31.43
N GLY A 79 3.16 35.15 -32.07
CA GLY A 79 3.49 34.89 -33.48
C GLY A 79 4.13 33.52 -33.70
N LEU A 80 4.29 33.16 -34.99
CA LEU A 80 5.06 31.99 -35.40
C LEU A 80 6.51 32.42 -35.65
N PHE A 81 7.46 31.67 -35.08
CA PHE A 81 8.88 31.92 -35.23
C PHE A 81 9.58 30.68 -35.74
N LYS A 82 10.48 30.86 -36.70
CA LYS A 82 11.33 29.78 -37.18
C LYS A 82 12.40 29.53 -36.13
N MET A 83 12.35 28.37 -35.49
CA MET A 83 13.30 27.96 -34.46
C MET A 83 14.21 26.85 -34.99
N ALA A 84 15.42 26.78 -34.45
CA ALA A 84 16.38 25.71 -34.72
C ALA A 84 16.26 24.64 -33.62
N PHE A 85 16.33 23.37 -34.01
CA PHE A 85 16.26 22.24 -33.09
C PHE A 85 17.64 21.65 -32.83
N GLY A 86 17.92 21.31 -31.56
CA GLY A 86 19.15 20.64 -31.15
C GLY A 86 19.24 19.21 -31.70
N THR A 87 18.11 18.51 -31.72
CA THR A 87 17.95 17.19 -32.31
C THR A 87 17.14 17.19 -33.61
N ALA A 88 17.20 16.08 -34.34
CA ALA A 88 16.52 15.94 -35.62
C ALA A 88 15.02 15.65 -35.42
N ILE A 89 14.16 16.56 -35.90
CA ILE A 89 12.70 16.43 -35.89
C ILE A 89 12.15 15.90 -37.22
N SER A 90 10.91 15.41 -37.18
CA SER A 90 10.18 14.91 -38.35
C SER A 90 8.80 15.56 -38.48
N ILE A 91 8.15 15.36 -39.62
CA ILE A 91 6.77 15.84 -39.84
C ILE A 91 5.76 15.27 -38.82
N ALA A 92 6.07 14.15 -38.17
CA ALA A 92 5.23 13.57 -37.13
C ALA A 92 5.16 14.43 -35.86
N ASN A 93 6.14 15.33 -35.66
CA ASN A 93 6.22 16.19 -34.48
C ASN A 93 5.40 17.48 -34.59
N VAL A 94 4.70 17.71 -35.71
CA VAL A 94 3.80 18.85 -35.83
C VAL A 94 2.67 18.71 -34.80
N GLY A 95 2.55 19.69 -33.90
CA GLY A 95 1.64 19.66 -32.75
C GLY A 95 2.30 19.29 -31.43
N ASP A 96 3.57 18.86 -31.42
CA ASP A 96 4.31 18.57 -30.18
C ASP A 96 4.73 19.86 -29.47
N SER A 97 4.86 19.75 -28.15
CA SER A 97 5.43 20.79 -27.29
C SER A 97 6.93 20.91 -27.49
N VAL A 98 7.44 22.14 -27.49
CA VAL A 98 8.87 22.43 -27.61
C VAL A 98 9.39 23.16 -26.38
N TYR A 99 10.65 22.88 -26.05
CA TYR A 99 11.30 23.31 -24.82
C TYR A 99 12.63 24.01 -25.12
N ILE A 100 13.04 24.95 -24.28
CA ILE A 100 14.28 25.72 -24.48
C ILE A 100 15.49 24.86 -24.15
N VAL A 101 16.49 24.86 -25.04
CA VAL A 101 17.83 24.34 -24.77
C VAL A 101 18.77 25.49 -24.41
N ASP A 102 18.85 26.47 -25.30
CA ASP A 102 19.66 27.68 -25.14
C ASP A 102 18.98 28.90 -25.81
N ASP A 103 19.70 30.00 -25.97
CA ASP A 103 19.17 31.25 -26.50
C ASP A 103 18.95 31.22 -28.02
N GLN A 104 19.37 30.14 -28.69
CA GLN A 104 19.27 29.93 -30.13
C GLN A 104 18.41 28.70 -30.52
N THR A 105 18.36 27.68 -29.67
CA THR A 105 17.81 26.35 -29.98
C THR A 105 16.74 25.89 -29.00
N VAL A 106 15.82 25.10 -29.54
CA VAL A 106 14.76 24.41 -28.79
C VAL A 106 14.82 22.92 -29.05
N ASP A 107 14.14 22.12 -28.24
CA ASP A 107 14.02 20.69 -28.48
C ASP A 107 12.71 20.09 -28.00
N LEU A 108 12.55 18.79 -28.22
CA LEU A 108 11.43 18.00 -27.72
C LEU A 108 11.71 17.47 -26.30
N VAL A 109 10.65 16.98 -25.66
CA VAL A 109 10.76 16.37 -24.33
C VAL A 109 11.73 15.19 -24.34
N GLY A 110 12.62 15.15 -23.34
CA GLY A 110 13.64 14.10 -23.18
C GLY A 110 15.02 14.48 -23.72
N ASP A 111 15.12 15.55 -24.51
CA ASP A 111 16.40 16.14 -24.94
C ASP A 111 16.77 17.42 -24.12
N THR A 112 15.84 17.90 -23.30
CA THR A 112 16.02 18.93 -22.26
C THR A 112 15.89 18.34 -20.84
N THR A 113 16.41 19.06 -19.84
CA THR A 113 16.45 18.64 -18.42
C THR A 113 15.34 19.28 -17.59
N HIS A 114 15.06 20.58 -17.78
CA HIS A 114 14.07 21.34 -17.00
C HIS A 114 12.80 21.66 -17.78
N ASP A 115 12.75 21.29 -19.06
CA ASP A 115 11.56 21.34 -19.91
C ASP A 115 10.83 22.69 -19.84
N ILE A 116 11.58 23.79 -20.03
CA ILE A 116 11.01 25.14 -20.08
C ILE A 116 10.23 25.31 -21.38
N PHE A 117 8.91 25.33 -21.28
CA PHE A 117 8.02 25.35 -22.44
C PHE A 117 8.15 26.65 -23.26
N ALA A 118 8.48 26.51 -24.55
CA ALA A 118 8.66 27.62 -25.49
C ALA A 118 7.50 27.80 -26.48
N GLY A 119 6.72 26.73 -26.73
CA GLY A 119 5.58 26.79 -27.65
C GLY A 119 5.21 25.44 -28.24
N ILE A 120 4.47 25.46 -29.34
CA ILE A 120 4.01 24.25 -30.06
C ILE A 120 4.46 24.32 -31.52
N ILE A 121 4.89 23.19 -32.09
CA ILE A 121 5.25 23.11 -33.51
C ILE A 121 4.00 23.30 -34.37
N ALA A 122 3.97 24.38 -35.16
CA ALA A 122 2.86 24.70 -36.05
C ALA A 122 3.08 24.17 -37.48
N GLU A 123 4.31 24.25 -38.00
CA GLU A 123 4.65 23.80 -39.35
C GLU A 123 6.10 23.30 -39.44
N TYR A 124 6.28 22.11 -40.00
CA TYR A 124 7.58 21.48 -40.23
C TYR A 124 8.26 22.05 -41.48
N ILE A 125 9.56 22.39 -41.40
CA ILE A 125 10.35 22.90 -42.53
C ILE A 125 11.37 21.85 -42.98
N ASP A 126 12.26 21.46 -42.07
CA ASP A 126 13.31 20.47 -42.29
C ASP A 126 13.69 19.79 -40.97
N THR A 127 14.67 18.89 -40.99
CA THR A 127 15.04 18.09 -39.81
C THR A 127 15.54 18.91 -38.63
N THR A 128 15.95 20.15 -38.83
CA THR A 128 16.49 21.02 -37.76
C THR A 128 15.71 22.32 -37.61
N HIS A 129 14.62 22.52 -38.35
CA HIS A 129 13.84 23.75 -38.28
C HIS A 129 12.34 23.52 -38.39
N ALA A 130 11.59 24.25 -37.59
CA ALA A 130 10.14 24.35 -37.70
C ALA A 130 9.65 25.75 -37.32
N TRP A 131 8.43 26.06 -37.73
CA TRP A 131 7.69 27.21 -37.20
C TRP A 131 7.03 26.81 -35.89
N VAL A 132 7.38 27.53 -34.83
CA VAL A 132 6.83 27.34 -33.48
C VAL A 132 5.90 28.51 -33.17
N ASP A 133 4.67 28.20 -32.77
CA ASP A 133 3.76 29.17 -32.18
C ASP A 133 4.08 29.34 -30.69
N ILE A 134 4.50 30.53 -30.31
CA ILE A 134 4.87 30.87 -28.93
C ILE A 134 3.69 31.37 -28.09
N GLU A 135 2.53 31.64 -28.72
CA GLU A 135 1.35 32.14 -28.02
C GLU A 135 0.86 31.18 -26.91
N PRO A 136 0.87 29.84 -27.08
CA PRO A 136 0.56 28.89 -26.02
C PRO A 136 1.48 29.03 -24.81
N ALA A 137 2.79 29.17 -25.00
CA ALA A 137 3.75 29.29 -23.90
C ALA A 137 3.56 30.57 -23.07
N VAL A 138 3.06 31.63 -23.70
CA VAL A 138 2.76 32.90 -23.04
C VAL A 138 1.38 32.92 -22.39
N ARG A 139 0.40 32.21 -22.95
CA ARG A 139 -0.99 32.18 -22.46
C ARG A 139 -1.24 31.07 -21.45
N GLN A 140 -0.48 29.99 -21.51
CA GLN A 140 -0.44 29.03 -20.43
C GLN A 140 0.31 29.67 -19.27
N SER A 141 -0.43 30.34 -18.38
CA SER A 141 -0.26 29.96 -16.97
C SER A 141 -0.69 28.50 -16.94
N ASP A 142 0.29 27.66 -17.21
CA ASP A 142 0.25 26.23 -17.35
C ASP A 142 -0.98 25.67 -16.60
N ALA A 143 -2.02 25.30 -17.34
CA ALA A 143 -3.22 24.72 -16.71
C ALA A 143 -2.86 23.35 -16.12
N ALA A 144 -1.73 22.76 -16.54
CA ALA A 144 -1.08 21.69 -15.81
C ALA A 144 -0.41 22.21 -14.52
N ALA A 145 0.20 23.40 -14.50
CA ALA A 145 0.62 24.05 -13.25
C ALA A 145 -0.53 24.56 -12.35
N HIS A 146 -1.72 24.84 -12.86
CA HIS A 146 -2.86 25.30 -12.05
C HIS A 146 -3.77 24.15 -11.58
N ILE A 147 -3.52 22.93 -12.07
CA ILE A 147 -3.89 21.70 -11.37
C ILE A 147 -2.82 21.35 -10.30
N VAL A 148 -1.73 22.14 -10.21
CA VAL A 148 -0.56 22.03 -9.32
C VAL A 148 -0.45 23.27 -8.40
N ASP A 149 -1.31 23.36 -7.39
CA ASP A 149 -0.76 23.66 -6.07
C ASP A 149 -0.21 22.33 -5.53
N GLY A 150 1.11 22.22 -5.55
CA GLY A 150 1.90 21.06 -5.18
C GLY A 150 3.37 21.40 -5.35
N THR A 151 3.80 22.58 -4.89
CA THR A 151 4.85 23.43 -5.50
C THR A 151 6.28 22.88 -5.55
N ALA A 152 6.51 21.58 -5.45
CA ALA A 152 7.57 20.88 -6.18
C ALA A 152 7.51 19.37 -5.86
N ALA A 153 7.16 18.52 -6.84
CA ALA A 153 8.00 17.35 -7.16
C ALA A 153 7.49 16.51 -8.34
N HIS A 154 8.38 16.34 -9.31
CA HIS A 154 8.44 15.19 -10.20
C HIS A 154 8.98 13.98 -9.43
N ALA A 155 8.09 13.06 -9.06
CA ALA A 155 8.31 11.61 -8.86
C ALA A 155 6.97 11.00 -8.43
N ALA A 156 6.80 9.68 -8.54
CA ALA A 156 5.62 8.95 -8.07
C ALA A 156 5.30 9.14 -6.57
N SER A 157 6.16 9.86 -5.84
CA SER A 157 6.08 10.22 -4.43
C SER A 157 5.10 11.36 -4.08
N ALA A 158 4.59 12.10 -5.07
CA ALA A 158 3.97 13.41 -4.86
C ALA A 158 2.47 13.43 -4.49
N ILE A 159 1.81 12.28 -4.39
CA ILE A 159 0.59 12.17 -3.58
C ILE A 159 1.11 11.79 -2.19
N SER A 160 1.12 12.70 -1.23
CA SER A 160 1.39 12.36 0.17
C SER A 160 0.10 12.50 0.96
N ILE A 161 -0.16 11.54 1.84
CA ILE A 161 -1.12 11.74 2.92
C ILE A 161 -0.37 12.52 4.00
N ALA A 162 -0.96 13.62 4.47
CA ALA A 162 -0.52 14.20 5.73
C ALA A 162 -0.84 13.19 6.84
N ASP A 163 0.11 12.32 7.16
CA ASP A 163 -0.02 11.32 8.21
C ASP A 163 0.21 11.96 9.58
N GLU A 164 -0.67 12.90 9.94
CA GLU A 164 -0.62 13.62 11.21
C GLU A 164 -0.71 12.68 12.42
N GLY A 165 -1.11 11.42 12.22
CA GLY A 165 -1.23 10.40 13.26
C GLY A 165 -0.12 9.36 13.30
N LEU A 166 0.85 9.38 12.36
CA LEU A 166 1.89 8.35 12.22
C LEU A 166 1.30 6.94 12.08
N TYR A 167 0.28 6.79 11.25
CA TYR A 167 -0.37 5.52 10.95
C TYR A 167 0.41 4.64 9.97
N THR A 168 1.35 5.22 9.21
CA THR A 168 2.24 4.50 8.28
C THR A 168 3.68 5.01 8.44
N ASP A 169 4.66 4.12 8.29
CA ASP A 169 6.08 4.49 8.36
C ASP A 169 6.61 5.10 7.04
N ALA A 170 5.80 5.04 5.97
CA ALA A 170 6.17 5.48 4.63
C ALA A 170 5.84 6.97 4.34
N GLY A 171 6.75 7.67 3.65
CA GLY A 171 6.58 9.08 3.28
C GLY A 171 5.85 9.34 1.96
N GLU A 172 5.50 8.29 1.20
CA GLU A 172 4.86 8.36 -0.12
C GLU A 172 3.53 7.59 -0.10
N MET A 173 2.49 8.08 -0.79
CA MET A 173 1.15 7.46 -0.73
C MET A 173 1.12 6.03 -1.25
N GLU A 174 1.83 5.72 -2.34
CA GLU A 174 1.88 4.36 -2.87
C GLU A 174 2.51 3.39 -1.84
N ALA A 175 3.59 3.81 -1.18
CA ALA A 175 4.24 3.00 -0.15
C ALA A 175 3.38 2.85 1.12
N ALA A 176 2.71 3.92 1.56
CA ALA A 176 1.76 3.88 2.67
C ALA A 176 0.58 2.95 2.36
N LEU A 177 0.06 3.00 1.13
CA LEU A 177 -1.02 2.12 0.67
C LEU A 177 -0.56 0.66 0.60
N GLN A 178 0.66 0.40 0.14
CA GLN A 178 1.26 -0.93 0.15
C GLN A 178 1.42 -1.48 1.58
N GLU A 179 1.86 -0.65 2.53
CA GLU A 179 1.97 -1.02 3.95
C GLU A 179 0.60 -1.41 4.53
N ILE A 180 -0.41 -0.56 4.32
CA ILE A 180 -1.78 -0.82 4.76
C ILE A 180 -2.32 -2.11 4.11
N TYR A 181 -2.13 -2.29 2.80
CA TYR A 181 -2.55 -3.51 2.11
C TYR A 181 -1.81 -4.75 2.63
N ALA A 182 -0.52 -4.65 2.93
CA ALA A 182 0.26 -5.74 3.48
C ALA A 182 -0.26 -6.14 4.88
N HIS A 183 -0.55 -5.15 5.74
CA HIS A 183 -1.16 -5.37 7.05
C HIS A 183 -2.55 -6.02 6.93
N LEU A 184 -3.40 -5.51 6.05
CA LEU A 184 -4.73 -6.09 5.82
C LEU A 184 -4.67 -7.53 5.29
N LYS A 185 -3.66 -7.87 4.47
CA LYS A 185 -3.46 -9.24 3.96
C LYS A 185 -2.82 -10.18 4.99
N SER A 186 -2.04 -9.67 5.93
CA SER A 186 -1.40 -10.47 6.98
C SER A 186 -2.28 -10.66 8.23
N ALA A 187 -3.29 -9.81 8.40
CA ALA A 187 -4.23 -9.87 9.52
C ALA A 187 -4.89 -11.25 9.65
N LYS A 188 -4.77 -11.83 10.86
CA LYS A 188 -5.36 -13.12 11.22
C LYS A 188 -6.69 -12.93 11.93
N GLY A 189 -7.58 -13.90 11.73
CA GLY A 189 -8.80 -14.07 12.51
C GLY A 189 -8.67 -15.26 13.42
N ILE A 190 -9.41 -15.22 14.54
CA ILE A 190 -9.44 -16.30 15.52
C ILE A 190 -10.89 -16.71 15.73
N ILE A 191 -11.16 -18.01 15.66
CA ILE A 191 -12.40 -18.62 16.14
C ILE A 191 -12.10 -19.22 17.51
N PRO A 192 -12.58 -18.62 18.61
CA PRO A 192 -12.38 -19.18 19.94
C PRO A 192 -13.16 -20.49 20.04
N ILE A 193 -12.48 -21.57 20.41
CA ILE A 193 -13.16 -22.83 20.71
C ILE A 193 -13.54 -22.79 22.18
N PRO A 194 -14.84 -22.76 22.52
CA PRO A 194 -15.26 -22.82 23.91
C PRO A 194 -14.84 -24.17 24.48
N MET A 195 -14.43 -24.16 25.75
CA MET A 195 -13.98 -25.37 26.43
C MET A 195 -15.07 -26.44 26.34
N PRO A 196 -14.79 -27.62 25.77
CA PRO A 196 -15.78 -28.68 25.58
C PRO A 196 -16.51 -29.03 26.87
N VAL A 197 -17.83 -29.23 26.78
CA VAL A 197 -18.73 -29.54 27.92
C VAL A 197 -19.34 -30.94 27.86
N ILE A 198 -19.15 -31.64 26.74
CA ILE A 198 -19.74 -32.95 26.47
C ILE A 198 -18.65 -33.96 26.11
N THR A 199 -18.84 -35.19 26.57
CA THR A 199 -18.06 -36.36 26.14
C THR A 199 -18.58 -36.90 24.81
N ASP A 200 -17.80 -37.76 24.16
CA ASP A 200 -18.21 -38.56 23.00
C ASP A 200 -19.48 -39.39 23.21
N ALA A 201 -19.77 -39.79 24.46
CA ALA A 201 -21.01 -40.47 24.84
C ALA A 201 -22.24 -39.53 24.90
N GLY A 202 -22.08 -38.23 24.63
CA GLY A 202 -23.15 -37.24 24.69
C GLY A 202 -23.57 -36.86 26.12
N VAL A 203 -22.68 -37.09 27.10
CA VAL A 203 -22.93 -36.80 28.52
C VAL A 203 -22.13 -35.58 28.94
N ALA A 204 -22.65 -34.80 29.90
CA ALA A 204 -21.93 -33.67 30.47
C ALA A 204 -20.61 -34.13 31.11
N LEU A 205 -19.55 -33.36 30.87
CA LEU A 205 -18.23 -33.62 31.43
C LEU A 205 -18.25 -33.46 32.95
N ALA A 206 -17.82 -34.48 33.67
CA ALA A 206 -17.77 -34.49 35.13
C ALA A 206 -16.51 -33.79 35.66
N ALA A 207 -16.43 -33.59 36.97
CA ALA A 207 -15.18 -33.16 37.61
C ALA A 207 -14.09 -34.23 37.42
N PHE A 208 -12.85 -33.78 37.20
CA PHE A 208 -11.69 -34.67 37.08
C PHE A 208 -11.51 -35.51 38.36
N SER A 209 -11.42 -36.83 38.17
CA SER A 209 -11.06 -37.80 39.21
C SER A 209 -9.73 -38.45 38.86
N ASP A 210 -8.80 -38.49 39.81
CA ASP A 210 -7.52 -39.15 39.63
C ASP A 210 -7.67 -40.68 39.61
N GLY A 211 -7.03 -41.36 38.66
CA GLY A 211 -7.06 -42.83 38.49
C GLY A 211 -7.43 -43.30 37.07
N ALA A 212 -6.71 -44.30 36.54
CA ALA A 212 -6.76 -44.76 35.14
C ALA A 212 -8.20 -44.83 34.56
N SER A 213 -8.51 -43.95 33.62
CA SER A 213 -9.85 -43.74 33.09
C SER A 213 -9.79 -43.27 31.64
N ALA A 214 -10.63 -43.85 30.79
CA ALA A 214 -10.86 -43.31 29.45
C ALA A 214 -11.61 -41.97 29.50
N THR A 215 -12.36 -41.69 30.56
CA THR A 215 -13.24 -40.51 30.63
C THR A 215 -12.45 -39.28 31.11
N PRO A 216 -12.37 -38.20 30.32
CA PRO A 216 -11.81 -36.93 30.78
C PRO A 216 -12.67 -36.25 31.84
N GLY A 217 -12.11 -35.25 32.51
CA GLY A 217 -12.87 -34.42 33.43
C GLY A 217 -12.42 -32.97 33.51
N TYR A 218 -13.31 -32.12 34.00
CA TYR A 218 -13.02 -30.74 34.33
C TYR A 218 -12.05 -30.67 35.51
N CYS A 219 -10.88 -30.10 35.25
CA CYS A 219 -9.89 -29.82 36.27
C CYS A 219 -9.96 -28.33 36.63
N VAL A 220 -10.29 -28.06 37.90
CA VAL A 220 -10.23 -26.71 38.47
C VAL A 220 -9.26 -26.76 39.65
N THR A 221 -8.13 -26.09 39.51
CA THR A 221 -7.15 -25.87 40.57
C THR A 221 -6.87 -24.37 40.70
N ALA A 222 -6.14 -23.96 41.73
CA ALA A 222 -5.81 -22.55 41.95
C ALA A 222 -5.06 -21.87 40.78
N LYS A 223 -4.44 -22.64 39.88
CA LYS A 223 -3.62 -22.14 38.76
C LYS A 223 -3.82 -22.90 37.44
N GLY A 224 -4.83 -23.75 37.36
CA GLY A 224 -5.07 -24.60 36.18
C GLY A 224 -6.57 -24.87 36.05
N LEU A 225 -7.16 -24.30 35.02
CA LEU A 225 -8.53 -24.53 34.59
C LEU A 225 -8.46 -25.15 33.20
N GLY A 226 -9.04 -26.34 33.04
CA GLY A 226 -8.96 -27.06 31.78
C GLY A 226 -9.67 -28.39 31.79
N ILE A 227 -9.55 -29.12 30.68
CA ILE A 227 -9.97 -30.51 30.58
C ILE A 227 -8.74 -31.38 30.77
N ARG A 228 -8.80 -32.33 31.68
CA ARG A 228 -7.68 -33.22 31.98
C ARG A 228 -8.03 -34.66 31.64
N TRP A 229 -7.07 -35.31 31.01
CA TRP A 229 -7.03 -36.75 30.80
C TRP A 229 -5.91 -37.32 31.66
N ASN A 230 -6.12 -38.55 32.10
CA ASN A 230 -5.17 -39.27 32.92
C ASN A 230 -4.82 -40.61 32.27
N ASN A 231 -3.63 -41.11 32.63
CA ASN A 231 -3.05 -42.41 32.26
C ASN A 231 -4.06 -43.43 31.69
N HIS A 232 -4.19 -43.46 30.37
CA HIS A 232 -5.05 -44.40 29.65
C HIS A 232 -4.59 -44.56 28.20
N ALA A 233 -4.55 -45.80 27.69
CA ALA A 233 -4.10 -46.10 26.34
C ALA A 233 -5.06 -45.61 25.24
N ALA A 234 -6.36 -45.49 25.56
CA ALA A 234 -7.41 -44.99 24.66
C ALA A 234 -8.24 -43.89 25.34
N PRO A 235 -7.73 -42.65 25.44
CA PRO A 235 -8.45 -41.53 26.04
C PRO A 235 -9.74 -41.20 25.25
N GLY A 236 -10.82 -40.91 25.96
CA GLY A 236 -12.12 -40.54 25.39
C GLY A 236 -12.13 -39.11 24.86
N ALA A 237 -12.98 -38.84 23.87
CA ALA A 237 -13.02 -37.54 23.21
C ALA A 237 -13.99 -36.57 23.90
N VAL A 238 -13.72 -35.28 23.71
CA VAL A 238 -14.62 -34.20 24.10
C VAL A 238 -15.07 -33.42 22.87
N GLY A 239 -16.36 -33.06 22.85
CA GLY A 239 -17.02 -32.43 21.71
C GLY A 239 -17.26 -30.93 21.90
N THR A 240 -17.10 -30.16 20.84
CA THR A 240 -17.41 -28.73 20.78
C THR A 240 -17.80 -28.33 19.36
N LYS A 241 -18.48 -27.18 19.23
CA LYS A 241 -18.97 -26.69 17.94
C LYS A 241 -18.77 -25.19 17.85
N VAL A 242 -18.29 -24.73 16.70
CA VAL A 242 -18.01 -23.31 16.45
C VAL A 242 -18.60 -22.89 15.11
N VAL A 243 -18.99 -21.61 15.00
CA VAL A 243 -19.52 -21.04 13.77
C VAL A 243 -18.38 -20.48 12.94
N VAL A 244 -18.40 -20.73 11.62
CA VAL A 244 -17.45 -20.13 10.68
C VAL A 244 -17.81 -18.65 10.52
N PRO A 245 -16.89 -17.70 10.70
CA PRO A 245 -17.19 -16.29 10.54
C PRO A 245 -17.22 -15.88 9.04
N PRO A 246 -17.97 -14.82 8.66
CA PRO A 246 -18.14 -14.42 7.26
C PRO A 246 -16.84 -13.96 6.59
N ASP A 247 -15.89 -13.44 7.36
CA ASP A 247 -14.58 -12.94 6.91
C ASP A 247 -13.50 -14.04 6.81
N MET A 248 -13.85 -15.32 7.00
CA MET A 248 -12.91 -16.42 6.79
C MET A 248 -12.58 -16.63 5.29
N ASP A 249 -11.28 -16.62 4.97
CA ASP A 249 -10.74 -16.96 3.65
C ASP A 249 -10.51 -18.47 3.54
N VAL A 250 -11.45 -19.18 2.91
CA VAL A 250 -11.36 -20.64 2.68
C VAL A 250 -10.39 -21.02 1.57
N THR A 251 -9.75 -20.05 0.89
CA THR A 251 -8.71 -20.31 -0.13
C THR A 251 -7.32 -20.48 0.48
N ALA A 252 -7.19 -20.33 1.79
CA ALA A 252 -5.97 -20.55 2.55
C ALA A 252 -6.22 -21.56 3.68
N ASN A 253 -5.18 -22.31 4.05
CA ASN A 253 -5.27 -23.23 5.19
C ASN A 253 -5.57 -22.45 6.49
N ALA A 254 -6.33 -23.08 7.37
CA ALA A 254 -6.48 -22.63 8.75
C ALA A 254 -5.60 -23.49 9.66
N ALA A 255 -5.34 -23.02 10.87
CA ALA A 255 -4.56 -23.76 11.87
C ALA A 255 -5.37 -23.90 13.15
N LEU A 256 -5.53 -25.13 13.64
CA LEU A 256 -6.03 -25.39 14.98
C LEU A 256 -4.83 -25.33 15.94
N HIS A 257 -4.98 -24.53 16.99
CA HIS A 257 -4.00 -24.39 18.06
C HIS A 257 -4.60 -24.93 19.35
N ILE A 258 -3.82 -25.72 20.09
CA ILE A 258 -4.18 -26.24 21.41
C ILE A 258 -3.05 -25.91 22.38
N LEU A 259 -3.39 -25.22 23.47
CA LEU A 259 -2.49 -25.06 24.60
C LEU A 259 -2.74 -26.18 25.59
N ALA A 260 -1.72 -26.99 25.84
CA ALA A 260 -1.79 -28.10 26.77
C ALA A 260 -0.54 -28.18 27.65
N ALA A 261 -0.66 -28.84 28.79
CA ALA A 261 0.47 -29.16 29.65
C ALA A 261 0.44 -30.64 30.02
N LYS A 262 1.56 -31.33 29.79
CA LYS A 262 1.77 -32.71 30.21
C LYS A 262 2.27 -32.74 31.65
N THR A 263 1.88 -33.75 32.41
CA THR A 263 2.42 -34.06 33.74
C THR A 263 2.79 -35.53 33.77
N GLY A 264 4.08 -35.82 33.91
CA GLY A 264 4.60 -37.18 33.82
C GLY A 264 6.07 -37.17 33.44
N ALA A 265 6.76 -38.29 33.62
CA ALA A 265 8.21 -38.40 33.39
C ALA A 265 8.54 -39.48 32.36
N THR A 266 7.53 -39.95 31.62
CA THR A 266 7.75 -40.97 30.59
C THR A 266 8.40 -40.28 29.39
N ALA A 267 9.65 -40.68 29.14
CA ALA A 267 10.51 -40.11 28.11
C ALA A 267 10.14 -40.65 26.72
N ASP A 268 10.32 -39.83 25.69
CA ASP A 268 10.01 -40.12 24.27
C ASP A 268 8.51 -40.25 23.94
N ASP A 269 7.64 -39.95 24.91
CA ASP A 269 6.20 -39.90 24.73
C ASP A 269 5.83 -38.63 23.94
N ALA A 270 5.76 -38.79 22.62
CA ALA A 270 5.35 -37.77 21.66
C ALA A 270 3.83 -37.47 21.74
N THR A 271 3.34 -37.11 22.93
CA THR A 271 1.91 -36.84 23.18
C THR A 271 1.39 -35.81 22.18
N ALA A 272 0.37 -36.20 21.42
CA ALA A 272 -0.32 -35.33 20.47
C ALA A 272 -1.82 -35.40 20.73
N PHE A 273 -2.61 -34.55 20.07
CA PHE A 273 -4.07 -34.66 20.09
C PHE A 273 -4.54 -35.17 18.73
N THR A 274 -5.40 -36.18 18.75
CA THR A 274 -6.18 -36.58 17.59
C THR A 274 -7.46 -35.75 17.59
N VAL A 275 -7.66 -35.02 16.50
CA VAL A 275 -8.82 -34.15 16.31
C VAL A 275 -9.61 -34.68 15.13
N ALA A 276 -10.89 -34.93 15.33
CA ALA A 276 -11.82 -35.10 14.21
C ALA A 276 -12.60 -33.80 14.01
N ALA A 277 -12.68 -33.34 12.77
CA ALA A 277 -13.33 -32.09 12.40
C ALA A 277 -14.35 -32.38 11.30
N TYR A 278 -15.58 -31.89 11.46
CA TYR A 278 -16.70 -32.11 10.55
C TYR A 278 -17.39 -30.79 10.21
N ASN A 279 -17.79 -30.62 8.96
CA ASN A 279 -18.49 -29.44 8.47
C ASN A 279 -20.01 -29.66 8.53
N ASN A 280 -20.71 -28.62 8.97
CA ASN A 280 -22.17 -28.55 8.94
C ASN A 280 -22.58 -27.42 7.99
N ASP A 281 -22.69 -27.78 6.71
CA ASP A 281 -23.01 -26.86 5.63
C ASP A 281 -24.51 -26.71 5.42
N VAL A 282 -24.93 -25.52 4.97
CA VAL A 282 -26.31 -25.31 4.55
C VAL A 282 -26.61 -26.17 3.32
N GLY A 283 -27.60 -27.06 3.46
CA GLY A 283 -28.03 -27.95 2.38
C GLY A 283 -27.32 -29.30 2.35
N ALA A 284 -26.33 -29.55 3.23
CA ALA A 284 -25.70 -30.85 3.41
C ALA A 284 -26.43 -31.68 4.49
N LEU A 285 -26.20 -33.00 4.48
CA LEU A 285 -26.60 -33.89 5.57
C LEU A 285 -25.67 -33.68 6.76
N TYR A 286 -26.19 -33.73 7.98
CA TYR A 286 -25.41 -33.41 9.19
C TYR A 286 -24.45 -34.52 9.63
N ASP A 287 -24.61 -35.74 9.12
CA ASP A 287 -23.94 -36.97 9.55
C ASP A 287 -23.22 -37.71 8.41
N ALA A 288 -23.10 -37.09 7.24
CA ALA A 288 -22.51 -37.70 6.06
C ALA A 288 -21.10 -37.19 5.73
N ASP A 289 -20.58 -36.21 6.49
CA ASP A 289 -19.29 -35.59 6.22
C ASP A 289 -18.12 -36.44 6.75
N ASP A 290 -17.05 -36.50 5.96
CA ASP A 290 -15.81 -37.16 6.35
C ASP A 290 -14.97 -36.23 7.22
N THR A 291 -14.24 -36.79 8.19
CA THR A 291 -13.36 -35.95 9.03
C THR A 291 -12.23 -35.34 8.21
N PHE A 292 -12.04 -34.03 8.33
CA PHE A 292 -10.87 -33.31 7.79
C PHE A 292 -9.84 -32.92 8.86
N GLY A 293 -10.03 -33.44 10.08
CA GLY A 293 -9.05 -33.33 11.17
C GLY A 293 -7.85 -34.26 10.99
N GLY A 294 -7.07 -34.42 12.05
CA GLY A 294 -5.86 -35.22 12.07
C GLY A 294 -5.15 -35.14 13.41
N ASP A 295 -3.89 -35.58 13.45
CA ASP A 295 -3.06 -35.46 14.64
C ASP A 295 -2.35 -34.10 14.67
N THR A 296 -2.33 -33.45 15.84
CA THR A 296 -1.50 -32.26 16.05
C THR A 296 -0.02 -32.61 16.00
N SER A 297 0.84 -31.58 15.94
CA SER A 297 2.24 -31.72 16.33
C SER A 297 2.36 -32.35 17.72
N ALA A 298 3.43 -33.11 17.95
CA ALA A 298 3.71 -33.68 19.25
C ALA A 298 4.15 -32.59 20.24
N MET A 299 3.77 -32.76 21.50
CA MET A 299 4.38 -32.04 22.62
C MET A 299 5.85 -32.46 22.75
N THR A 300 6.69 -31.52 23.18
CA THR A 300 8.14 -31.68 23.29
C THR A 300 8.58 -31.81 24.76
N GLY A 301 9.55 -32.68 25.04
CA GLY A 301 10.25 -32.74 26.33
C GLY A 301 9.70 -33.76 27.33
N ASP A 302 10.64 -34.41 28.03
CA ASP A 302 10.41 -35.57 28.91
C ASP A 302 10.31 -35.21 30.41
N ALA A 303 10.18 -33.94 30.74
CA ALA A 303 10.28 -33.48 32.13
C ALA A 303 8.92 -33.52 32.83
N ALA A 304 8.94 -33.81 34.15
CA ALA A 304 7.82 -33.63 35.09
C ALA A 304 7.31 -32.17 35.23
N ALA A 305 7.68 -31.29 34.31
CA ALA A 305 7.34 -29.89 34.27
C ALA A 305 5.97 -29.70 33.61
N LYS A 306 5.06 -29.06 34.36
CA LYS A 306 3.72 -28.66 33.89
C LYS A 306 3.77 -27.45 32.96
N THR A 307 4.73 -27.43 32.04
CA THR A 307 4.95 -26.31 31.13
C THR A 307 3.86 -26.33 30.07
N VAL A 308 3.24 -25.18 29.84
CA VAL A 308 2.28 -25.01 28.76
C VAL A 308 3.02 -25.05 27.43
N GLN A 309 2.57 -25.89 26.53
CA GLN A 309 3.06 -26.01 25.17
C GLN A 309 1.93 -25.78 24.19
N GLU A 310 2.30 -25.32 23.01
CA GLU A 310 1.41 -25.17 21.87
C GLU A 310 1.60 -26.35 20.94
N VAL A 311 0.50 -27.02 20.62
CA VAL A 311 0.45 -28.01 19.54
C VAL A 311 -0.52 -27.54 18.47
N THR A 312 -0.18 -27.81 17.22
CA THR A 312 -0.91 -27.29 16.07
C THR A 312 -1.33 -28.39 15.10
N LEU A 313 -2.46 -28.20 14.43
CA LEU A 313 -2.94 -29.02 13.33
C LEU A 313 -3.33 -28.11 12.17
N THR A 314 -2.81 -28.39 10.97
CA THR A 314 -3.24 -27.69 9.75
C THR A 314 -4.60 -28.22 9.30
N LEU A 315 -5.58 -27.34 9.19
CA LEU A 315 -6.86 -27.60 8.55
C LEU A 315 -6.75 -27.20 7.08
N ALA A 316 -6.76 -28.19 6.18
CA ALA A 316 -6.48 -27.99 4.77
C ALA A 316 -7.61 -27.20 4.07
N LEU A 317 -7.23 -26.22 3.24
CA LEU A 317 -8.14 -25.34 2.50
C LEU A 317 -9.20 -26.10 1.68
N ALA A 318 -8.87 -27.30 1.18
CA ALA A 318 -9.78 -28.10 0.35
C ALA A 318 -11.02 -28.58 1.12
N ASN A 319 -10.94 -28.61 2.46
CA ASN A 319 -11.98 -29.11 3.34
C ASN A 319 -12.57 -28.00 4.23
N LEU A 320 -12.19 -26.74 4.02
CA LEU A 320 -12.75 -25.62 4.77
C LEU A 320 -14.08 -25.21 4.14
N THR A 321 -15.07 -24.98 4.99
CA THR A 321 -16.38 -24.46 4.58
C THR A 321 -16.51 -22.97 4.79
N ALA A 322 -17.33 -22.32 3.96
CA ALA A 322 -17.60 -20.90 4.00
C ALA A 322 -18.90 -20.60 4.78
N TYR A 323 -18.97 -19.43 5.41
CA TYR A 323 -20.20 -18.95 6.03
C TYR A 323 -21.38 -18.90 5.03
N PRO A 324 -22.61 -19.28 5.43
CA PRO A 324 -23.00 -19.79 6.75
C PRO A 324 -22.74 -21.29 6.91
N ALA A 325 -21.89 -21.65 7.88
CA ALA A 325 -21.58 -23.02 8.26
C ALA A 325 -21.05 -23.10 9.70
N ALA A 326 -21.02 -24.29 10.27
CA ALA A 326 -20.39 -24.56 11.56
C ALA A 326 -19.41 -25.73 11.45
N VAL A 327 -18.37 -25.72 12.27
CA VAL A 327 -17.41 -26.82 12.39
C VAL A 327 -17.62 -27.49 13.73
N GLU A 328 -17.81 -28.79 13.69
CA GLU A 328 -17.83 -29.66 14.87
C GLU A 328 -16.45 -30.29 15.08
N LEU A 329 -15.99 -30.30 16.32
CA LEU A 329 -14.68 -30.82 16.69
C LEU A 329 -14.83 -31.82 17.83
N THR A 330 -14.21 -32.99 17.66
CA THR A 330 -13.93 -33.90 18.77
C THR A 330 -12.44 -33.98 19.00
N ILE A 331 -12.00 -33.78 20.24
CA ILE A 331 -10.58 -33.70 20.60
C ILE A 331 -10.28 -34.77 21.66
N LYS A 332 -9.23 -35.55 21.46
CA LYS A 332 -8.66 -36.46 22.47
C LYS A 332 -7.14 -36.51 22.37
N PRO A 333 -6.42 -36.82 23.45
CA PRO A 333 -5.02 -37.24 23.33
C PRO A 333 -4.91 -38.45 22.41
N LYS A 334 -3.87 -38.48 21.58
CA LYS A 334 -3.63 -39.55 20.63
C LYS A 334 -3.40 -40.87 21.37
N GLU A 335 -4.09 -41.91 20.91
CA GLU A 335 -4.03 -43.23 21.53
C GLU A 335 -2.59 -43.75 21.58
N GLY A 336 -2.22 -44.33 22.72
CA GLY A 336 -0.87 -44.85 22.97
C GLY A 336 0.24 -43.78 23.07
N THR A 337 -0.08 -42.49 23.23
CA THR A 337 0.93 -41.43 23.40
C THR A 337 0.90 -40.74 24.77
N LEU A 338 -0.06 -41.11 25.61
CA LEU A 338 -0.21 -40.58 26.96
C LEU A 338 0.35 -41.55 28.02
N ASP A 339 0.32 -42.86 27.75
CA ASP A 339 0.80 -43.93 28.63
C ASP A 339 0.55 -43.67 30.12
N ALA A 340 1.60 -43.61 30.95
CA ALA A 340 1.50 -43.41 32.40
C ALA A 340 1.32 -41.94 32.83
N ASP A 341 1.29 -41.03 31.87
CA ASP A 341 1.31 -39.59 32.09
C ASP A 341 -0.11 -38.98 32.02
N ASP A 342 -0.23 -37.73 32.41
CA ASP A 342 -1.46 -36.94 32.34
C ASP A 342 -1.28 -35.76 31.41
N VAL A 343 -2.38 -35.30 30.80
CA VAL A 343 -2.37 -34.07 30.00
C VAL A 343 -3.59 -33.22 30.33
N ILE A 344 -3.38 -31.92 30.48
CA ILE A 344 -4.44 -30.93 30.62
C ILE A 344 -4.46 -30.02 29.39
N MET A 345 -5.62 -29.93 28.74
CA MET A 345 -5.90 -28.92 27.72
C MET A 345 -6.46 -27.67 28.39
N LEU A 346 -5.84 -26.53 28.12
CA LEU A 346 -6.13 -25.24 28.76
C LEU A 346 -6.93 -24.32 27.84
N ALA A 347 -6.65 -24.33 26.54
CA ALA A 347 -7.35 -23.54 25.54
C ALA A 347 -7.19 -24.15 24.14
N ALA A 348 -8.14 -23.87 23.25
CA ALA A 348 -8.03 -24.17 21.84
C ALA A 348 -8.65 -23.03 21.00
N TRP A 349 -8.13 -22.81 19.80
CA TRP A 349 -8.71 -21.87 18.84
C TRP A 349 -8.33 -22.24 17.40
N ILE A 350 -9.14 -21.81 16.43
CA ILE A 350 -8.78 -21.89 15.02
C ILE A 350 -8.28 -20.52 14.58
N GLU A 351 -7.03 -20.43 14.13
CA GLU A 351 -6.50 -19.29 13.42
C GLU A 351 -6.80 -19.42 11.93
N TYR A 352 -7.30 -18.36 11.30
CA TYR A 352 -7.59 -18.31 9.87
C TYR A 352 -7.13 -17.01 9.25
N LYS A 353 -6.96 -17.01 7.92
CA LYS A 353 -6.69 -15.80 7.16
C LYS A 353 -7.99 -15.03 6.90
N LYS A 354 -7.99 -13.73 7.18
CA LYS A 354 -9.15 -12.89 6.87
C LYS A 354 -9.21 -12.55 5.39
N LYS A 355 -10.41 -12.57 4.80
CA LYS A 355 -10.69 -11.95 3.49
C LYS A 355 -11.33 -10.59 3.69
N LEU A 356 -11.06 -9.68 2.77
CA LEU A 356 -11.77 -8.40 2.71
C LEU A 356 -13.21 -8.67 2.27
N LEU A 357 -14.18 -8.29 3.11
CA LEU A 357 -15.58 -8.32 2.74
C LEU A 357 -15.84 -7.13 1.79
N MET A 358 -16.09 -7.43 0.53
CA MET A 358 -16.56 -6.40 -0.41
C MET A 358 -18.04 -6.14 -0.10
N ALA A 359 -18.38 -4.87 0.15
CA ALA A 359 -19.74 -4.43 0.46
C ALA A 359 -20.70 -4.59 -0.72
#